data_AF-U1PG37-F1
#
_entry.id   AF-U1PG37-F1
#
_cell.length_a   1.000
_cell.length_b   1.000
_cell.length_c   1.000
_cell.angle_alpha   90.00
_cell.angle_beta   90.00
_cell.angle_gamma   90.00
#
_symmetry.space_group_name_H-M   'P 1'
#
loop_
_entity.id
_entity.type
_entity.pdbx_description
1 polymer ?
#
loop_
_entity_poly.entity_id
_entity_poly.type
_entity_poly.pdbx_seq_one_letter_code
_entity_poly.pdbx_strand_id
1 'polypeptide(L)'
;MTEIVLLTRDSLRHDYLRMAFGLAADIEVLRTYCETSGSQLLQDARERGESIRVDHLERRRRSEHDYFGPLLNLAPDRSNPTEIPSGSINDDAKHREIRDLDPDLLVAYGCSIIEDPL
;
A
#
# COMPACT_ATOMS: atom_id res chain seq x y z
N MET A 1 -2.66 -5.15 22.77
CA MET A 1 -2.31 -4.40 21.55
C MET A 1 -1.77 -5.44 20.61
N THR A 2 -2.31 -5.54 19.39
CA THR A 2 -1.86 -6.53 18.40
C THR A 2 -0.82 -5.88 17.51
N GLU A 3 0.37 -6.46 17.48
CA GLU A 3 1.51 -5.98 16.71
C GLU A 3 1.48 -6.56 15.31
N ILE A 4 1.41 -5.71 14.28
CA ILE A 4 1.23 -6.15 12.90
C ILE A 4 2.28 -5.59 11.96
N VAL A 5 2.57 -6.37 10.92
CA VAL A 5 3.30 -5.91 9.73
C VAL A 5 2.33 -5.89 8.54
N LEU A 6 2.38 -4.82 7.74
CA LEU A 6 1.55 -4.65 6.56
C LEU A 6 2.36 -4.80 5.27
N LEU A 7 1.83 -5.55 4.30
CA LEU A 7 2.38 -5.69 2.95
C LEU A 7 1.38 -5.13 1.94
N THR A 8 1.78 -4.11 1.18
CA THR A 8 0.87 -3.44 0.24
C THR A 8 1.61 -2.74 -0.90
N ARG A 9 0.89 -2.18 -1.88
CA ARG A 9 1.42 -1.25 -2.90
C ARG A 9 1.25 0.23 -2.52
N ASP A 10 1.81 1.11 -3.34
CA ASP A 10 1.90 2.57 -3.19
C ASP A 10 0.74 3.39 -3.83
N SER A 11 -0.51 2.98 -3.65
CA SER A 11 -1.66 3.72 -4.21
C SER A 11 -2.55 4.34 -3.13
N LEU A 12 -3.34 5.37 -3.47
CA LEU A 12 -4.17 6.11 -2.50
C LEU A 12 -5.05 5.22 -1.60
N ARG A 13 -5.63 4.16 -2.16
CA ARG A 13 -6.46 3.20 -1.39
C ARG A 13 -5.63 2.38 -0.39
N HIS A 14 -4.37 2.11 -0.73
CA HIS A 14 -3.44 1.38 0.12
C HIS A 14 -2.95 2.29 1.24
N ASP A 15 -2.62 3.54 0.91
CA ASP A 15 -2.29 4.57 1.90
C ASP A 15 -3.43 4.76 2.91
N TYR A 16 -4.66 4.81 2.40
CA TYR A 16 -5.83 4.93 3.26
C TYR A 16 -5.93 3.76 4.23
N LEU A 17 -5.78 2.53 3.72
CA LEU A 17 -5.94 1.33 4.54
C LEU A 17 -4.81 1.18 5.57
N ARG A 18 -3.54 1.41 5.20
CA ARG A 18 -2.42 1.38 6.16
C ARG A 18 -2.58 2.45 7.24
N MET A 19 -3.01 3.65 6.88
CA MET A 19 -3.28 4.70 7.87
C MET A 19 -4.45 4.34 8.78
N ALA A 20 -5.52 3.74 8.23
CA ALA A 20 -6.64 3.26 9.05
C ALA A 20 -6.19 2.20 10.07
N PHE A 21 -5.31 1.27 9.70
CA PHE A 21 -4.68 0.34 10.65
C PHE A 21 -3.87 1.07 11.72
N GLY A 22 -3.01 2.03 11.35
CA GLY A 22 -2.19 2.79 12.30
C GLY A 22 -2.99 3.70 13.26
N LEU A 23 -4.24 4.01 12.93
CA LEU A 23 -5.14 4.81 13.79
C LEU A 23 -6.03 3.95 14.69
N ALA A 24 -6.09 2.64 14.49
CA ALA A 24 -6.90 1.75 15.32
C ALA A 24 -6.29 1.61 16.72
N ALA A 25 -7.12 1.75 17.77
CA ALA A 25 -6.65 1.84 19.15
C ALA A 25 -5.96 0.55 19.67
N ASP A 26 -6.36 -0.60 19.12
CA ASP A 26 -5.88 -1.91 19.58
C ASP A 26 -4.78 -2.51 18.70
N ILE A 27 -4.28 -1.74 17.71
CA ILE A 27 -3.30 -2.17 16.73
C ILE A 27 -2.04 -1.31 16.82
N GLU A 28 -0.89 -1.96 16.84
CA GLU A 28 0.41 -1.32 16.62
C GLU A 28 0.97 -1.80 15.28
N VAL A 29 1.15 -0.88 14.32
CA VAL A 29 1.77 -1.21 13.04
C VAL A 29 3.28 -1.09 13.19
N LEU A 30 3.99 -2.22 13.31
CA LEU A 30 5.44 -2.22 13.47
C LEU A 30 6.16 -1.73 12.20
N ARG A 31 5.65 -2.13 11.04
CA ARG A 31 6.18 -1.74 9.72
C ARG A 31 5.13 -1.92 8.63
N THR A 32 5.12 -1.03 7.65
CA THR A 32 4.44 -1.26 6.37
C THR A 32 5.46 -1.30 5.23
N TYR A 33 5.46 -2.37 4.44
CA TYR A 33 6.22 -2.45 3.21
C TYR A 33 5.33 -2.06 2.03
N CYS A 34 5.66 -0.93 1.41
CA CYS A 34 4.94 -0.36 0.28
C CYS A 34 5.70 -0.65 -1.02
N GLU A 35 5.25 -1.66 -1.76
CA GLU A 35 5.76 -1.97 -3.09
C GLU A 35 5.41 -0.86 -4.07
N THR A 36 6.46 -0.20 -4.56
CA THR A 36 6.34 0.88 -5.52
C THR A 36 5.94 0.34 -6.89
N SER A 37 4.90 0.92 -7.46
CA SER A 37 4.38 0.56 -8.77
C SER A 37 4.32 1.80 -9.65
N GLY A 38 5.15 1.82 -10.70
CA GLY A 38 5.15 2.87 -11.71
C GLY A 38 3.92 2.80 -12.62
N SER A 39 2.70 2.88 -12.06
CA SER A 39 1.46 2.77 -12.83
C SER A 39 1.37 3.86 -13.89
N GLN A 40 1.57 3.49 -15.16
CA GLN A 40 1.48 4.38 -16.32
C GLN A 40 0.12 4.29 -17.03
N LEU A 41 -0.88 3.65 -16.42
CA LEU A 41 -2.16 3.29 -17.06
C LEU A 41 -2.87 4.47 -17.75
N LEU A 42 -2.87 5.66 -17.12
CA LEU A 42 -3.49 6.85 -17.71
C LEU A 42 -2.65 7.41 -18.87
N GLN A 43 -1.32 7.35 -18.75
CA GLN A 43 -0.43 7.79 -19.81
C GLN A 43 -0.53 6.86 -21.02
N ASP A 44 -0.48 5.55 -20.82
CA ASP A 44 -0.65 4.56 -21.89
C ASP A 44 -1.98 4.73 -22.61
N ALA A 45 -3.07 4.98 -21.86
CA ALA A 45 -4.40 5.20 -22.44
C ALA A 45 -4.44 6.47 -23.30
N ARG A 46 -3.73 7.53 -22.89
CA ARG A 46 -3.59 8.77 -23.67
C ARG A 46 -2.78 8.53 -24.95
N GLU A 47 -1.66 7.84 -24.84
CA GLU A 47 -0.78 7.52 -25.98
C GLU A 47 -1.47 6.62 -27.01
N ARG A 48 -2.32 5.70 -26.56
CA ARG A 48 -3.15 4.85 -27.43
C ARG A 48 -4.43 5.53 -27.95
N GLY A 49 -4.72 6.77 -27.54
CA GLY A 49 -5.93 7.49 -27.97
C GLY A 49 -7.25 6.88 -27.46
N GLU A 50 -7.21 6.13 -26.36
CA GLU A 50 -8.35 5.39 -25.80
C GLU A 50 -9.27 6.32 -24.97
N SER A 51 -9.97 7.24 -25.62
CA SER A 51 -10.73 8.33 -24.95
C SER A 51 -11.66 7.88 -23.82
N ILE A 52 -12.40 6.78 -24.01
CA ILE A 52 -13.29 6.21 -22.97
C ILE A 52 -12.49 5.75 -21.75
N ARG A 53 -11.32 5.13 -21.97
CA ARG A 53 -10.46 4.66 -20.88
C ARG A 53 -9.81 5.84 -20.16
N VAL A 54 -9.41 6.88 -20.88
CA VAL A 54 -8.89 8.12 -20.28
C VAL A 54 -9.93 8.74 -19.35
N ASP A 55 -11.16 8.93 -19.83
CA ASP A 55 -12.25 9.50 -19.02
C ASP A 55 -12.55 8.64 -17.78
N HIS A 56 -12.62 7.31 -17.93
CA HIS A 56 -12.78 6.39 -16.81
C HIS A 56 -11.67 6.55 -15.76
N LEU A 57 -10.40 6.55 -16.17
CA LEU A 57 -9.26 6.64 -15.27
C LEU A 57 -9.19 8.00 -14.56
N GLU A 58 -9.54 9.10 -15.23
CA GLU A 58 -9.58 10.44 -14.62
C GLU A 58 -10.74 10.60 -13.63
N ARG A 59 -11.92 10.05 -13.94
CA ARG A 59 -13.05 10.02 -12.99
C ARG A 59 -12.73 9.16 -11.78
N ARG A 60 -12.09 8.01 -11.99
CA ARG A 60 -11.62 7.15 -10.91
C ARG A 60 -10.64 7.90 -10.01
N ARG A 61 -9.60 8.53 -10.57
CA ARG A 61 -8.61 9.30 -9.80
C ARG A 61 -9.27 10.39 -8.94
N ARG A 62 -10.24 11.13 -9.51
CA ARG A 62 -11.00 12.15 -8.75
C ARG A 62 -11.81 11.53 -7.61
N SER A 63 -12.57 10.49 -7.91
CA SER A 63 -13.40 9.80 -6.91
C SER A 63 -12.56 9.23 -5.76
N GLU A 64 -11.39 8.66 -6.08
CA GLU A 64 -10.44 8.15 -5.08
C GLU A 64 -9.90 9.29 -4.21
N HIS A 65 -9.50 10.40 -4.81
CA HIS A 65 -9.01 11.55 -4.05
C HIS A 65 -10.09 12.16 -3.15
N ASP A 66 -11.32 12.31 -3.65
CA ASP A 66 -12.44 12.85 -2.88
C ASP A 66 -12.80 11.97 -1.69
N TYR A 67 -12.68 10.64 -1.84
CA TYR A 67 -13.01 9.68 -0.79
C TYR A 67 -11.86 9.45 0.20
N PHE A 68 -10.64 9.17 -0.28
CA PHE A 68 -9.50 8.81 0.57
C PHE A 68 -8.72 10.03 1.10
N GLY A 69 -8.67 11.11 0.30
CA GLY A 69 -7.86 12.30 0.58
C GLY A 69 -8.10 12.95 1.95
N PRO A 70 -9.35 13.08 2.44
CA PRO A 70 -9.58 13.67 3.77
C PRO A 70 -8.83 12.96 4.91
N LEU A 71 -8.78 11.62 4.91
CA LEU A 71 -8.03 10.89 5.93
C LEU A 71 -6.53 11.11 5.77
N LEU A 72 -6.01 10.96 4.54
CA LEU A 72 -4.59 11.07 4.23
C LEU A 72 -4.01 12.44 4.57
N ASN A 73 -4.81 13.50 4.41
CA ASN A 73 -4.35 14.88 4.60
C ASN A 73 -4.51 15.40 6.03
N LEU A 74 -5.40 14.82 6.83
CA LEU A 74 -5.77 15.38 8.14
C LEU A 74 -5.35 14.50 9.32
N ALA A 75 -5.17 13.19 9.10
CA ALA A 75 -4.79 12.27 10.16
C ALA A 75 -3.27 12.08 10.21
N PRO A 76 -2.68 11.85 11.40
CA PRO A 76 -1.29 11.47 11.50
C PRO A 76 -1.08 10.07 10.91
N ASP A 77 -0.01 9.90 10.15
CA ASP A 77 0.40 8.58 9.69
C ASP A 77 1.16 7.84 10.80
N ARG A 78 0.56 6.75 11.29
CA ARG A 78 1.11 5.85 12.31
C ARG A 78 1.35 4.44 11.76
N SER A 79 1.44 4.31 10.43
CA SER A 79 1.58 3.01 9.76
C SER A 79 3.03 2.60 9.48
N ASN A 80 4.01 3.42 9.86
CA ASN A 80 5.44 3.14 9.69
C ASN A 80 5.81 2.65 8.25
N PRO A 81 5.47 3.42 7.20
CA PRO A 81 5.69 3.00 5.82
C PRO A 81 7.16 3.05 5.41
N THR A 82 7.57 2.04 4.65
CA THR A 82 8.84 1.95 3.95
C THR A 82 8.58 1.54 2.50
N GLU A 83 9.04 2.35 1.56
CA GLU A 83 8.97 2.03 0.14
C GLU A 83 9.98 0.94 -0.23
N ILE A 84 9.54 -0.03 -1.04
CA ILE A 84 10.37 -1.11 -1.57
C ILE A 84 10.06 -1.32 -3.07
N PRO A 85 10.99 -1.86 -3.87
CA PRO A 85 10.69 -2.25 -5.25
C PRO A 85 9.60 -3.33 -5.33
N SER A 86 8.78 -3.31 -6.39
CA SER A 86 7.81 -4.39 -6.63
C SER A 86 8.51 -5.75 -6.73
N GLY A 87 7.99 -6.74 -5.99
CA GLY A 87 8.51 -8.10 -5.88
C GLY A 87 9.55 -8.27 -4.77
N SER A 88 10.17 -7.19 -4.27
CA SER A 88 11.27 -7.30 -3.32
C SER A 88 10.82 -7.66 -1.90
N ILE A 89 9.52 -7.84 -1.67
CA ILE A 89 9.02 -8.33 -0.38
C ILE A 89 9.48 -9.76 -0.11
N ASN A 90 9.73 -10.53 -1.17
CA ASN A 90 10.23 -11.90 -1.10
C ASN A 90 11.75 -11.97 -0.92
N ASP A 91 12.46 -10.84 -0.82
CA ASP A 91 13.90 -10.84 -0.58
C ASP A 91 14.22 -11.37 0.83
N ASP A 92 15.27 -12.18 0.95
CA ASP A 92 15.76 -12.71 2.24
C ASP A 92 15.99 -11.63 3.30
N ALA A 93 16.35 -10.42 2.87
CA ALA A 93 16.53 -9.29 3.76
C ALA A 93 15.20 -8.87 4.42
N LYS A 94 14.10 -8.88 3.67
CA LYS A 94 12.77 -8.51 4.17
C LYS A 94 12.14 -9.60 5.01
N HIS A 95 12.31 -10.86 4.62
CA HIS A 95 11.92 -11.98 5.48
C HIS A 95 12.63 -11.92 6.85
N ARG A 96 13.95 -11.66 6.90
CA ARG A 96 14.68 -11.48 8.17
C ARG A 96 14.18 -10.27 8.95
N GLU A 97 14.00 -9.13 8.28
CA GLU A 97 13.47 -7.91 8.92
C GLU A 97 12.09 -8.16 9.55
N ILE A 98 11.19 -8.85 8.86
CA ILE A 98 9.84 -9.20 9.35
C ILE A 98 9.92 -10.16 10.54
N ARG A 99 10.80 -11.16 10.48
CA ARG A 99 11.02 -12.10 11.59
C ARG A 99 11.62 -11.43 12.82
N ASP A 100 12.55 -10.51 12.63
CA ASP A 100 13.20 -9.78 13.73
C ASP A 100 12.22 -8.80 14.41
N LEU A 101 11.15 -8.38 13.71
CA LEU A 101 10.05 -7.59 14.27
C LEU A 101 9.09 -8.41 15.14
N ASP A 102 9.11 -9.74 15.03
CA ASP A 102 8.27 -10.68 15.80
C ASP A 102 6.76 -10.28 15.87
N PRO A 103 6.09 -9.98 14.73
CA PRO A 103 4.69 -9.53 14.77
C PRO A 103 3.72 -10.66 15.15
N ASP A 104 2.61 -10.30 15.78
CA ASP A 104 1.47 -11.20 16.01
C ASP A 104 0.79 -11.60 14.68
N LEU A 105 0.79 -10.68 13.70
CA LEU A 105 0.11 -10.88 12.42
C LEU A 105 0.82 -10.18 11.25
N LEU A 106 0.91 -10.91 10.13
CA LEU A 106 1.27 -10.37 8.83
C LEU A 106 -0.01 -10.14 8.00
N VAL A 107 -0.25 -8.90 7.56
CA VAL A 107 -1.44 -8.53 6.77
C VAL A 107 -1.01 -8.16 5.36
N ALA A 108 -1.42 -8.98 4.38
CA ALA A 108 -1.13 -8.77 2.98
C ALA A 108 -2.38 -8.28 2.22
N TYR A 109 -2.29 -7.13 1.55
CA TYR A 109 -3.36 -6.62 0.69
C TYR A 109 -2.77 -5.78 -0.45
N GLY A 110 -3.17 -6.08 -1.69
CA GLY A 110 -2.68 -5.32 -2.84
C GLY A 110 -1.16 -5.36 -3.02
N CYS A 111 -0.48 -6.42 -2.56
CA CYS A 111 0.95 -6.67 -2.74
C CYS A 111 1.22 -7.71 -3.85
N SER A 112 2.49 -8.04 -4.07
CA SER A 112 2.94 -9.18 -4.86
C SER A 112 2.51 -10.51 -4.22
N ILE A 113 2.59 -11.59 -4.99
CA ILE A 113 2.39 -12.95 -4.48
C ILE A 113 3.50 -13.22 -3.46
N ILE A 114 3.10 -13.62 -2.26
CA ILE A 114 4.02 -13.97 -1.18
C ILE A 114 4.48 -15.41 -1.39
N GLU A 115 5.79 -15.61 -1.36
CA GLU A 115 6.43 -16.90 -1.60
C GLU A 115 7.02 -17.45 -0.30
N ASP A 116 7.11 -18.78 -0.18
CA ASP A 116 7.85 -19.43 0.91
C ASP A 116 9.27 -18.84 0.99
N PRO A 117 9.81 -18.55 2.19
CA PRO A 117 9.32 -18.97 3.51
C PRO A 117 8.50 -17.92 4.27
N LEU A 118 8.00 -16.88 3.60
CA LEU A 118 7.28 -15.76 4.22
C LEU A 118 5.84 -16.11 4.59
#